data_AF-A0A3D4JD91-F1
#
_entry.id   AF-A0A3D4JD91-F1
#
_cell.length_a   1.000
_cell.length_b   1.000
_cell.length_c   1.000
_cell.angle_alpha   90.00
_cell.angle_beta   90.00
_cell.angle_gamma   90.00
#
_symmetry.space_group_name_H-M   'P 1'
#
loop_
_entity.id
_entity.type
_entity.pdbx_description
1 polymer ?
#
loop_
_entity_poly.entity_id
_entity_poly.type
_entity_poly.pdbx_seq_one_letter_code
_entity_poly.pdbx_strand_id
1 'polypeptide(L)'
;MELHHSLLTAKEEKEIIARIQSGDESAQVTLLTHNERMIYGIAKMFLYNAALDVEMEDLMQEGRMALLKAAQKYSPEIAKKHKSDKFSTYATWGIRQAIKRYASRHKSGFSRSAELDEASYRVLRIQ
;
A
#
# COMPACT_ATOMS: atom_id res chain seq x y z
N MET A 1 7.49 -3.36 -19.51
CA MET A 1 8.54 -4.32 -19.13
C MET A 1 8.03 -5.06 -17.92
N GLU A 2 7.46 -6.25 -18.10
CA GLU A 2 6.92 -7.05 -16.99
C GLU A 2 8.07 -7.67 -16.21
N LEU A 3 8.47 -7.01 -15.12
CA LEU A 3 9.39 -7.59 -14.16
C LEU A 3 8.65 -8.69 -13.39
N HIS A 4 8.83 -9.95 -13.82
CA HIS A 4 8.38 -11.15 -13.11
C HIS A 4 9.37 -11.43 -11.96
N HIS A 5 9.22 -10.72 -10.85
CA HIS A 5 9.88 -11.10 -9.60
C HIS A 5 9.06 -12.20 -8.92
N SER A 6 9.73 -13.32 -8.63
CA SER A 6 9.16 -14.44 -7.88
C SER A 6 8.76 -13.99 -6.48
N LEU A 7 7.83 -14.70 -5.85
CA LEU A 7 7.46 -14.41 -4.46
C LEU A 7 8.63 -14.78 -3.54
N LEU A 8 8.93 -13.90 -2.58
CA LEU A 8 9.89 -14.20 -1.51
C LEU A 8 9.37 -15.35 -0.65
N THR A 9 10.26 -16.27 -0.27
CA THR A 9 9.97 -17.25 0.77
C THR A 9 9.91 -16.56 2.13
N ALA A 10 9.25 -17.19 3.11
CA ALA A 10 9.16 -16.65 4.46
C ALA A 10 10.53 -16.47 5.16
N LYS A 11 11.55 -17.24 4.75
CA LYS A 11 12.91 -17.09 5.27
C LYS A 11 13.59 -15.86 4.68
N GLU A 12 13.54 -15.71 3.35
CA GLU A 12 14.10 -14.55 2.65
C GLU A 12 13.43 -13.25 3.08
N GLU A 13 12.10 -13.26 3.27
CA GLU A 13 11.34 -12.11 3.75
C GLU A 13 11.84 -11.65 5.13
N LYS A 14 12.08 -12.58 6.07
CA LYS A 14 12.64 -12.26 7.38
C LYS A 14 14.06 -11.69 7.29
N GLU A 15 14.90 -12.26 6.44
CA GLU A 15 16.28 -11.82 6.25
C GLU A 15 16.34 -10.40 5.66
N ILE A 16 15.54 -10.15 4.62
CA ILE A 16 15.44 -8.83 3.98
C ILE A 16 14.93 -7.79 4.98
N ILE A 17 13.91 -8.11 5.76
CA ILE A 17 13.38 -7.20 6.77
C ILE A 17 14.43 -6.88 7.84
N ALA A 18 15.17 -7.88 8.34
CA ALA A 18 16.23 -7.66 9.31
C ALA A 18 17.34 -6.74 8.75
N ARG A 19 17.73 -6.93 7.49
CA ARG A 19 18.70 -6.07 6.80
C ARG A 19 18.19 -4.64 6.62
N ILE A 20 16.92 -4.46 6.28
CA ILE A 20 16.29 -3.13 6.20
C ILE A 20 16.34 -2.44 7.56
N GLN A 21 16.06 -3.17 8.65
CA GLN A 21 16.10 -2.63 10.01
C GLN A 21 17.51 -2.26 10.45
N SER A 22 18.55 -2.90 9.92
CA SER A 22 19.95 -2.49 10.10
C SER A 22 20.41 -1.35 9.18
N GLY A 23 19.53 -0.82 8.33
CA GLY A 23 19.84 0.30 7.43
C GLY A 23 20.42 -0.11 6.07
N ASP A 24 20.30 -1.36 5.65
CA ASP A 24 20.76 -1.82 4.33
C ASP A 24 19.81 -1.36 3.21
N GLU A 25 20.26 -0.40 2.40
CA GLU A 25 19.51 0.14 1.27
C GLU A 25 19.27 -0.90 0.15
N SER A 26 20.20 -1.83 -0.07
CA SER A 26 20.04 -2.87 -1.10
C SER A 26 18.90 -3.84 -0.76
N ALA A 27 18.66 -4.07 0.53
CA ALA A 27 17.54 -4.85 1.00
C ALA A 27 16.20 -4.12 0.78
N GLN A 28 16.17 -2.79 0.88
CA GLN A 28 14.98 -1.99 0.57
C GLN A 28 14.60 -2.15 -0.90
N VAL A 29 15.56 -1.98 -1.81
CA VAL A 29 15.33 -2.17 -3.26
C VAL A 29 14.79 -3.58 -3.52
N THR A 30 15.44 -4.60 -2.95
CA THR A 30 15.00 -5.99 -3.10
C THR A 30 13.55 -6.18 -2.66
N LEU A 31 13.17 -5.65 -1.48
CA LEU A 31 11.81 -5.76 -0.98
C LEU A 31 10.79 -5.07 -1.89
N LEU A 32 11.10 -3.87 -2.37
CA LEU A 32 10.23 -3.11 -3.27
C LEU A 32 9.99 -3.88 -4.57
N THR A 33 11.06 -4.35 -5.19
CA THR A 33 11.04 -5.07 -6.46
C THR A 33 10.20 -6.34 -6.41
N HIS A 34 10.24 -7.09 -5.30
CA HIS A 34 9.42 -8.31 -5.12
C HIS A 34 7.95 -8.03 -4.79
N ASN A 35 7.62 -6.82 -4.32
CA ASN A 35 6.27 -6.44 -3.90
C ASN A 35 5.58 -5.44 -4.84
N GLU A 36 6.23 -5.03 -5.93
CA GLU A 36 5.74 -4.01 -6.84
C GLU A 36 4.34 -4.33 -7.39
N ARG A 37 4.09 -5.60 -7.73
CA ARG A 37 2.79 -6.07 -8.22
C ARG A 37 1.67 -5.92 -7.20
N MET A 38 1.96 -6.19 -5.93
CA MET A 38 0.99 -6.02 -4.85
C MET A 38 0.66 -4.53 -4.68
N ILE A 39 1.68 -3.67 -4.68
CA ILE A 39 1.49 -2.21 -4.58
C ILE A 39 0.67 -1.70 -5.77
N TYR A 40 1.04 -2.10 -6.99
CA TYR A 40 0.33 -1.76 -8.22
C TYR A 40 -1.13 -2.20 -8.17
N GLY A 41 -1.41 -3.44 -7.75
CA GLY A 41 -2.78 -3.94 -7.61
C GLY A 41 -3.63 -3.11 -6.66
N ILE A 42 -3.06 -2.66 -5.54
CA ILE A 42 -3.75 -1.79 -4.59
C ILE A 42 -3.95 -0.38 -5.17
N ALA A 43 -2.89 0.23 -5.73
CA ALA A 43 -2.94 1.57 -6.32
C ALA A 43 -3.94 1.67 -7.48
N LYS A 44 -3.99 0.63 -8.33
CA LYS A 44 -4.93 0.50 -9.44
C LYS A 44 -6.39 0.67 -8.99
N MET A 45 -6.76 0.14 -7.81
CA MET A 45 -8.12 0.31 -7.27
C MET A 45 -8.49 1.77 -6.99
N PHE A 46 -7.52 2.66 -6.72
CA PHE A 46 -7.80 4.06 -6.41
C PHE A 46 -7.90 4.92 -7.67
N LEU A 47 -7.17 4.57 -8.73
CA LEU A 47 -7.28 5.18 -10.05
C LEU A 47 -8.64 4.96 -10.70
N TYR A 48 -9.16 3.72 -10.69
CA TYR A 48 -10.44 3.42 -11.35
C TYR A 48 -11.66 3.96 -10.60
N ASN A 49 -11.57 4.15 -9.28
CA ASN A 49 -12.73 4.46 -8.44
C ASN A 49 -12.93 5.95 -8.19
N ALA A 50 -12.07 6.83 -8.71
CA ALA A 50 -12.15 8.22 -8.33
C ALA A 50 -11.75 9.13 -9.49
N ALA A 51 -12.55 10.18 -9.71
CA ALA A 51 -12.24 11.33 -10.55
C ALA A 51 -11.09 12.16 -9.94
N LEU A 52 -9.95 11.50 -9.76
CA LEU A 52 -8.73 12.03 -9.19
C LEU A 52 -7.84 12.48 -10.32
N ASP A 53 -7.32 13.69 -10.17
CA ASP A 53 -6.20 14.16 -10.97
C ASP A 53 -4.90 13.68 -10.28
N VAL A 54 -4.73 12.35 -10.24
CA VAL A 54 -3.61 11.70 -9.56
C VAL A 54 -2.98 10.67 -10.47
N GLU A 55 -1.66 10.79 -10.63
CA GLU A 55 -0.88 9.88 -11.47
C GLU A 55 -0.62 8.54 -10.77
N MET A 56 -0.49 7.48 -11.58
CA MET A 56 -0.19 6.14 -11.06
C MET A 56 1.16 6.09 -10.32
N GLU A 57 2.16 6.80 -10.84
CA GLU A 57 3.50 6.81 -10.26
C GLU A 57 3.51 7.41 -8.84
N ASP A 58 2.69 8.42 -8.58
CA ASP A 58 2.54 9.00 -7.25
C ASP A 58 1.95 8.00 -6.25
N LEU A 59 0.88 7.30 -6.65
CA LEU A 59 0.26 6.25 -5.81
C LEU A 59 1.25 5.11 -5.55
N MET A 60 2.05 4.75 -6.56
CA MET A 60 3.12 3.77 -6.43
C MET A 60 4.18 4.24 -5.44
N GLN A 61 4.65 5.48 -5.52
CA GLN A 61 5.65 6.03 -4.60
C GLN A 61 5.14 6.02 -3.14
N GLU A 62 3.91 6.46 -2.91
CA GLU A 62 3.28 6.41 -1.58
C GLU A 62 3.17 4.97 -1.05
N GLY A 63 2.80 4.03 -1.92
CA GLY A 63 2.75 2.61 -1.59
C GLY A 63 4.14 2.03 -1.25
N ARG A 64 5.17 2.38 -2.03
CA ARG A 64 6.57 1.95 -1.79
C ARG A 64 7.07 2.47 -0.44
N MET A 65 6.86 3.76 -0.14
CA MET A 65 7.22 4.36 1.15
C MET A 65 6.51 3.67 2.32
N ALA A 66 5.20 3.38 2.17
CA ALA A 66 4.43 2.69 3.19
C ALA A 66 4.91 1.25 3.44
N LEU A 67 5.31 0.53 2.39
CA LEU A 67 5.88 -0.81 2.48
C LEU A 67 7.20 -0.80 3.27
N LEU A 68 8.12 0.11 2.95
CA LEU A 68 9.40 0.23 3.66
C LEU A 68 9.19 0.59 5.13
N LYS A 69 8.27 1.51 5.41
CA LYS A 69 7.89 1.86 6.79
C LYS A 69 7.28 0.70 7.55
N ALA A 70 6.51 -0.15 6.87
CA ALA A 70 5.99 -1.38 7.46
C ALA A 70 7.13 -2.35 7.78
N ALA A 71 8.11 -2.52 6.88
CA ALA A 71 9.27 -3.39 7.10
C ALA A 71 10.11 -2.94 8.31
N GLN A 72 10.36 -1.63 8.45
CA GLN A 72 11.08 -1.07 9.61
C GLN A 72 10.39 -1.37 10.94
N LYS A 73 9.05 -1.46 10.96
CA LYS A 73 8.27 -1.68 12.18
C LYS A 73 7.86 -3.13 12.39
N TYR A 74 8.12 -4.01 11.41
CA TYR A 74 7.66 -5.39 11.48
C TYR A 74 8.45 -6.14 12.55
N SER A 75 7.73 -6.71 13.50
CA SER A 75 8.29 -7.52 14.57
C SER A 75 7.37 -8.71 14.85
N PRO A 76 7.86 -9.77 15.51
CA PRO A 76 7.03 -10.89 15.91
C PRO A 76 5.82 -10.47 16.77
N GLU A 77 5.96 -9.42 17.58
CA GLU A 77 4.87 -8.86 18.39
C GLU A 77 3.78 -8.24 17.52
N ILE A 78 4.18 -7.46 16.50
CA ILE A 78 3.25 -6.87 15.53
C ILE A 78 2.54 -7.98 14.74
N ALA A 79 3.27 -8.99 14.26
CA ALA A 79 2.67 -10.14 13.58
C ALA A 79 1.60 -10.83 14.43
N LYS A 80 1.89 -11.06 15.72
CA LYS A 80 0.95 -11.64 16.69
C LYS A 80 -0.27 -10.75 16.92
N LYS A 81 -0.07 -9.44 17.09
CA LYS A 81 -1.16 -8.46 17.29
C LYS A 81 -2.12 -8.43 16.11
N HIS A 82 -1.61 -8.58 14.89
CA HIS A 82 -2.39 -8.59 13.67
C HIS A 82 -2.89 -9.99 13.27
N LYS A 83 -2.61 -11.03 14.07
CA LYS A 83 -2.95 -12.43 13.79
C LYS A 83 -2.53 -12.84 12.37
N SER A 84 -1.36 -12.37 11.94
CA SER A 84 -0.85 -12.60 10.58
C SER A 84 0.63 -12.96 10.62
N ASP A 85 0.97 -14.17 10.19
CA ASP A 85 2.35 -14.65 10.15
C ASP A 85 3.13 -14.14 8.92
N LYS A 86 2.42 -13.58 7.93
CA LYS A 86 2.98 -13.06 6.68
C LYS A 86 3.08 -11.54 6.73
N PHE A 87 4.23 -11.00 6.32
CA PHE A 87 4.44 -9.55 6.32
C PHE A 87 3.57 -8.85 5.26
N SER A 88 3.31 -9.46 4.10
CA SER A 88 2.41 -8.91 3.07
C SER A 88 1.00 -8.58 3.60
N THR A 89 0.44 -9.40 4.49
CA THR A 89 -0.84 -9.15 5.15
C THR A 89 -0.80 -7.87 5.99
N TYR A 90 0.25 -7.70 6.79
CA TYR A 90 0.46 -6.51 7.61
C TYR A 90 0.69 -5.25 6.74
N ALA A 91 1.55 -5.35 5.73
CA ALA A 91 1.92 -4.25 4.86
C ALA A 91 0.73 -3.73 4.03
N THR A 92 -0.17 -4.62 3.61
CA THR A 92 -1.34 -4.27 2.78
C THR A 92 -2.19 -3.17 3.40
N TRP A 93 -2.42 -3.19 4.72
CA TRP A 93 -3.20 -2.15 5.39
C TRP A 93 -2.49 -0.79 5.34
N GLY A 94 -1.18 -0.77 5.61
CA GLY A 94 -0.36 0.44 5.56
C GLY A 94 -0.33 1.06 4.17
N ILE A 95 -0.12 0.23 3.14
CA ILE A 95 -0.12 0.65 1.73
C ILE A 95 -1.47 1.24 1.35
N ARG A 96 -2.57 0.54 1.65
CA ARG A 96 -3.92 1.01 1.33
C ARG A 96 -4.23 2.35 2.01
N GLN A 97 -3.82 2.53 3.25
CA GLN A 97 -4.03 3.77 4.00
C GLN A 97 -3.21 4.94 3.44
N ALA A 98 -1.94 4.72 3.08
CA ALA A 98 -1.08 5.75 2.50
C ALA A 98 -1.64 6.25 1.16
N ILE A 99 -1.93 5.32 0.25
CA ILE A 99 -2.51 5.60 -1.07
C ILE A 99 -3.86 6.32 -0.92
N LYS A 100 -4.76 5.84 -0.05
CA LYS A 100 -6.05 6.49 0.22
C LYS A 100 -5.87 7.93 0.70
N ARG A 101 -4.95 8.17 1.63
CA ARG A 101 -4.68 9.52 2.17
C ARG A 101 -4.14 10.44 1.08
N TYR A 102 -3.18 9.99 0.29
CA TYR A 102 -2.64 10.76 -0.81
C TYR A 102 -3.74 11.13 -1.82
N ALA A 103 -4.49 10.14 -2.30
CA ALA A 103 -5.62 10.33 -3.19
C ALA A 103 -6.65 11.33 -2.63
N SER A 104 -6.98 11.24 -1.34
CA SER A 104 -7.96 12.15 -0.73
C SER A 104 -7.51 13.62 -0.66
N ARG A 105 -6.20 13.87 -0.57
CA ARG A 105 -5.64 15.23 -0.54
C ARG A 105 -5.61 15.88 -1.91
N HIS A 106 -5.47 15.06 -2.95
CA HIS A 106 -5.36 15.47 -4.35
C HIS A 106 -6.66 15.27 -5.12
N LYS A 107 -7.78 14.98 -4.43
CA LYS A 107 -9.11 15.25 -4.99
C LYS A 107 -9.16 16.75 -5.28
N SER A 108 -9.24 17.09 -6.56
CA SER A 108 -9.47 18.46 -7.03
C SER A 108 -10.56 19.12 -6.17
N GLY A 109 -10.43 20.44 -5.93
CA GLY A 109 -11.24 21.25 -5.02
C GLY A 109 -12.75 21.33 -5.31
N PHE A 110 -13.35 20.27 -5.86
CA PHE A 110 -14.77 20.06 -6.03
C PHE A 110 -15.48 19.63 -4.73
N SER A 111 -14.77 19.57 -3.60
CA SER A 111 -15.37 19.44 -2.27
C SER A 111 -15.90 20.79 -1.75
N ARG A 112 -16.83 21.37 -2.50
CA ARG A 112 -18.05 21.97 -1.92
C ARG A 112 -19.30 21.17 -2.26
N SER A 113 -19.21 20.19 -3.17
CA SER A 113 -20.33 19.31 -3.52
C SER A 113 -20.25 17.92 -2.87
N ALA A 114 -19.19 17.61 -2.11
CA ALA A 114 -18.97 16.29 -1.51
C ALA A 114 -19.95 15.94 -0.37
N GLU A 115 -20.68 16.92 0.19
CA GLU A 115 -21.82 16.65 1.07
C GLU A 115 -22.98 15.97 0.33
N LEU A 116 -23.09 16.12 -1.00
CA LEU A 116 -24.16 15.52 -1.80
C LEU A 116 -23.86 14.07 -2.22
N ASP A 117 -22.61 13.61 -2.17
CA ASP A 117 -22.22 12.27 -2.65
C ASP A 117 -22.31 11.20 -1.54
N GLU A 118 -22.07 11.57 -0.28
CA GLU A 118 -22.23 10.64 0.86
C GLU A 118 -23.69 10.20 1.06
N ALA A 119 -24.65 11.06 0.70
CA ALA A 119 -26.07 10.72 0.66
C ALA A 119 -26.39 9.72 -0.47
N SER A 120 -25.78 9.87 -1.65
CA SER A 120 -25.96 8.96 -2.79
C SER A 120 -25.40 7.57 -2.53
N TYR A 121 -24.26 7.46 -1.84
CA TYR A 121 -23.65 6.17 -1.47
C TYR A 121 -24.44 5.37 -0.43
N ARG A 122 -25.38 5.98 0.30
CA ARG A 122 -26.27 5.27 1.25
C ARG A 122 -27.47 4.62 0.56
N VAL A 123 -27.96 5.18 -0.54
CA VAL A 123 -29.14 4.66 -1.28
C VAL A 123 -28.81 3.37 -2.03
N LEU A 124 -27.58 3.21 -2.52
CA LEU A 124 -27.15 2.03 -3.29
C LEU A 124 -26.79 0.79 -2.43
N ARG A 125 -26.91 0.87 -1.11
CA ARG A 125 -26.57 -0.24 -0.19
C ARG A 125 -27.79 -0.87 0.50
N ILE A 126 -28.99 -0.52 0.06
CA ILE A 126 -30.25 -1.15 0.48
C ILE A 126 -30.99 -1.62 -0.78
N GLN A 127 -30.54 -2.73 -1.37
CA GLN A 127 -31.34 -3.70 -2.14
C GLN A 127 -30.64 -5.06 -2.05
#